data_AF-A0A7C1HNG7-F1
#
_entry.id   AF-A0A7C1HNG7-F1
#
_cell.length_a   1.000
_cell.length_b   1.000
_cell.length_c   1.000
_cell.angle_alpha   90.00
_cell.angle_beta   90.00
_cell.angle_gamma   90.00
#
_symmetry.space_group_name_H-M   'P 1'
#
loop_
_entity.id
_entity.type
_entity.pdbx_description
1 polymer ?
#
loop_
_entity_poly.entity_id
_entity_poly.type
_entity_poly.pdbx_seq_one_letter_code
_entity_poly.pdbx_strand_id
1 'polypeptide(L)'
;MALSIIVPGAGQVYAGDVKDGLNSLFLLGGLVYIGISGLFINPLVTVPFVQRYYLGGIINAQRTAREKRTKKQYDYLAEYGWVLSDTSSLTTFFDPGVKANRYTADPANLESELKLIVYLCYLGYKEFISSQDVDACVFYPSCSTYAMEAINKIGVITGTLDGLDRLLRCHHFVGKREYPFDPIINKFYDPL
;
A
#
# COMPACT_ATOMS: atom_id res chain seq x y z
N MET A 1 -5.58 5.19 0.92
CA MET A 1 -6.68 5.91 0.20
C MET A 1 -8.07 5.48 0.70
N ALA A 2 -8.24 4.27 1.22
CA ALA A 2 -9.49 3.62 1.63
C ALA A 2 -9.99 4.24 2.92
N LEU A 3 -9.06 4.65 3.78
CA LEU A 3 -9.40 5.50 4.92
C LEU A 3 -10.04 6.82 4.47
N SER A 4 -9.59 7.42 3.36
CA SER A 4 -10.24 8.61 2.76
C SER A 4 -11.55 8.30 2.03
N ILE A 5 -11.80 7.04 1.64
CA ILE A 5 -13.08 6.59 1.09
C ILE A 5 -14.10 6.48 2.23
N ILE A 6 -13.72 5.94 3.38
CA ILE A 6 -14.66 5.87 4.52
C ILE A 6 -14.82 7.25 5.16
N VAL A 7 -13.72 7.94 5.41
CA VAL A 7 -13.69 9.26 6.07
C VAL A 7 -12.74 10.20 5.32
N PRO A 8 -13.26 11.14 4.52
CA PRO A 8 -12.42 12.08 3.77
C PRO A 8 -11.51 12.88 4.69
N GLY A 9 -10.26 13.09 4.26
CA GLY A 9 -9.22 13.72 5.07
C GLY A 9 -8.45 12.75 5.97
N ALA A 10 -9.04 11.64 6.41
CA ALA A 10 -8.35 10.69 7.30
C ALA A 10 -7.11 10.05 6.65
N GLY A 11 -7.14 9.76 5.35
CA GLY A 11 -5.95 9.27 4.64
C GLY A 11 -4.84 10.32 4.49
N GLN A 12 -5.14 11.62 4.48
CA GLN A 12 -4.13 12.70 4.50
C GLN A 12 -3.49 12.79 5.89
N VAL A 13 -4.30 12.72 6.95
CA VAL A 13 -3.81 12.64 8.34
C VAL A 13 -2.90 11.42 8.51
N TYR A 14 -3.33 10.24 8.05
CA TYR A 14 -2.53 9.02 8.09
C TYR A 14 -1.22 9.14 7.31
N ALA A 15 -1.27 9.80 6.14
CA ALA A 15 -0.06 10.07 5.38
C ALA A 15 0.89 11.04 6.11
N GLY A 16 0.47 11.73 7.17
CA GLY A 16 1.24 12.70 7.95
C GLY A 16 0.98 14.16 7.57
N ASP A 17 -0.06 14.44 6.79
CA ASP A 17 -0.53 15.79 6.43
C ASP A 17 -1.78 16.14 7.25
N VAL A 18 -1.52 16.50 8.51
CA VAL A 18 -2.57 16.67 9.53
C VAL A 18 -3.43 17.91 9.25
N LYS A 19 -2.82 18.99 8.72
CA LYS A 19 -3.53 20.27 8.51
C LYS A 19 -4.57 20.14 7.40
N ASP A 20 -4.17 19.61 6.24
CA ASP A 20 -5.06 19.46 5.10
C ASP A 20 -6.11 18.35 5.36
N GLY A 21 -5.69 17.30 6.09
CA GLY A 21 -6.57 16.23 6.53
C GLY A 21 -7.69 16.71 7.46
N LEU A 22 -7.35 17.51 8.48
CA LEU A 22 -8.35 18.09 9.40
C LEU A 22 -9.24 19.11 8.69
N ASN A 23 -8.69 19.95 7.82
CA ASN A 23 -9.47 20.92 7.05
C ASN A 23 -10.54 20.22 6.20
N SER A 24 -10.14 19.16 5.48
CA SER A 24 -11.06 18.34 4.68
C SER A 24 -12.13 17.67 5.55
N LEU A 25 -11.76 17.20 6.74
CA LEU A 25 -12.68 16.56 7.69
C LEU A 25 -13.74 17.55 8.21
N PHE A 26 -13.32 18.74 8.65
CA PHE A 26 -14.23 19.76 9.18
C PHE A 26 -15.15 20.33 8.11
N LEU A 27 -14.65 20.56 6.89
CA LEU A 27 -15.47 21.07 5.78
C LEU A 27 -16.57 20.09 5.40
N LEU A 28 -16.24 18.80 5.24
CA LEU A 28 -17.23 17.78 4.92
C LEU A 28 -18.20 17.56 6.09
N GLY A 29 -17.69 17.47 7.32
CA GLY A 29 -18.49 17.31 8.52
C GLY A 29 -19.50 18.45 8.70
N GLY A 30 -19.07 19.69 8.46
CA GLY A 30 -19.94 20.86 8.46
C GLY A 30 -21.02 20.82 7.38
N LEU A 31 -20.66 20.44 6.14
CA LEU A 31 -21.63 20.29 5.04
C LEU A 31 -22.66 19.19 5.29
N VAL A 32 -22.24 18.05 5.84
CA VAL A 32 -23.13 16.96 6.22
C VAL A 32 -24.06 17.39 7.35
N TYR A 33 -23.52 18.05 8.38
CA TYR A 33 -24.31 18.59 9.48
C TYR A 33 -25.36 19.58 9.00
N ILE A 34 -24.99 20.54 8.15
CA ILE A 34 -25.89 21.52 7.53
C ILE A 34 -26.97 20.83 6.68
N GLY A 35 -26.61 19.78 5.94
CA GLY A 35 -27.52 18.99 5.13
C GLY A 35 -28.54 18.21 5.97
N ILE A 36 -28.12 17.64 7.10
CA ILE A 36 -29.00 16.91 8.03
C ILE A 36 -29.84 17.87 8.88
N SER A 37 -29.31 19.03 9.28
CA SER A 37 -30.00 20.02 10.10
C SER A 37 -31.08 20.80 9.35
N GLY A 38 -31.34 20.48 8.07
CA GLY A 38 -32.43 21.05 7.28
C GLY A 38 -32.20 22.49 6.81
N LEU A 39 -30.99 23.05 7.00
CA LEU A 39 -30.69 24.44 6.61
C LEU A 39 -30.60 24.60 5.07
N PHE A 40 -30.36 23.50 4.35
CA PHE A 40 -30.54 23.40 2.90
C PHE A 40 -31.62 22.36 2.60
N ILE A 41 -32.84 22.83 2.33
CA ILE A 41 -34.04 21.98 2.15
C ILE A 41 -33.98 21.15 0.85
N ASN A 42 -33.04 21.42 -0.07
CA ASN A 42 -33.02 20.80 -1.40
C ASN A 42 -31.82 19.85 -1.60
N PRO A 43 -32.03 18.52 -1.65
CA PRO A 43 -31.02 17.52 -1.98
C PRO A 43 -30.30 17.78 -3.30
N LEU A 44 -30.95 18.43 -4.27
CA LEU A 44 -30.34 18.81 -5.55
C LEU A 44 -29.21 19.83 -5.39
N VAL A 45 -29.18 20.57 -4.27
CA VAL A 45 -28.14 21.55 -3.98
C VAL A 45 -27.10 20.98 -3.03
N THR A 46 -27.48 20.22 -2.00
CA THR A 46 -26.50 19.70 -1.03
C THR A 46 -25.67 18.55 -1.56
N VAL A 47 -26.28 17.62 -2.30
CA VAL A 47 -25.61 16.40 -2.77
C VAL A 47 -24.44 16.71 -3.71
N PRO A 48 -24.55 17.59 -4.73
CA PRO A 48 -23.43 17.90 -5.61
C PRO A 48 -22.23 18.54 -4.87
N PHE A 49 -22.49 19.36 -3.86
CA PHE A 49 -21.43 19.97 -3.05
C PHE A 49 -20.75 18.92 -2.18
N VAL A 50 -21.51 18.10 -1.45
CA VAL A 50 -20.97 16.99 -0.66
C VAL A 50 -20.15 16.05 -1.54
N GLN A 51 -20.67 15.68 -2.72
CA GLN A 51 -19.96 14.83 -3.69
C GLN A 51 -18.64 15.48 -4.15
N ARG A 52 -18.66 16.77 -4.50
CA ARG A 52 -17.45 17.50 -4.94
C ARG A 52 -16.38 17.54 -3.85
N TYR A 53 -16.74 17.84 -2.61
CA TYR A 53 -15.80 17.90 -1.50
C TYR A 53 -15.30 16.51 -1.09
N TYR A 54 -16.17 15.51 -1.11
CA TYR A 54 -15.82 14.11 -0.86
C TYR A 54 -14.80 13.60 -1.88
N LEU A 55 -15.07 13.77 -3.18
CA LEU A 55 -14.14 13.39 -4.25
C LEU A 55 -12.83 14.19 -4.17
N GLY A 56 -12.90 15.49 -3.89
CA GLY A 56 -11.73 16.33 -3.69
C GLY A 56 -10.82 15.83 -2.56
N GLY A 57 -11.41 15.40 -1.43
CA GLY A 57 -10.69 14.81 -0.31
C GLY A 57 -9.96 13.52 -0.68
N ILE A 58 -10.60 12.65 -1.48
CA ILE A 58 -9.96 11.43 -2.00
C ILE A 58 -8.80 11.79 -2.93
N ILE A 59 -9.03 12.63 -3.94
CA ILE A 59 -8.03 13.03 -4.94
C ILE A 59 -6.79 13.66 -4.28
N ASN A 60 -7.01 14.58 -3.33
CA ASN A 60 -5.91 15.20 -2.60
C ASN A 60 -5.14 14.16 -1.77
N ALA A 61 -5.81 13.21 -1.11
CA ALA A 61 -5.13 12.13 -0.40
C ALA A 61 -4.26 11.27 -1.35
N GLN A 62 -4.73 11.01 -2.57
CA GLN A 62 -3.94 10.31 -3.59
C GLN A 62 -2.73 11.13 -4.01
N ARG A 63 -2.90 12.44 -4.21
CA ARG A 63 -1.84 13.37 -4.59
C ARG A 63 -0.76 13.46 -3.52
N THR A 64 -1.12 13.68 -2.26
CA THR A 64 -0.17 13.71 -1.12
C THR A 64 0.60 12.39 -1.02
N ALA A 65 -0.07 11.25 -1.22
CA ALA A 65 0.59 9.95 -1.20
C ALA A 65 1.60 9.78 -2.36
N ARG A 66 1.26 10.25 -3.57
CA ARG A 66 2.18 10.23 -4.72
C ARG A 66 3.39 11.15 -4.50
N GLU A 67 3.17 12.37 -4.02
CA GLU A 67 4.23 13.34 -3.74
C GLU A 67 5.20 12.82 -2.66
N LYS A 68 4.70 12.12 -1.63
CA LYS A 68 5.59 11.48 -0.63
C LYS A 68 6.39 10.31 -1.20
N ARG A 69 5.80 9.51 -2.10
CA ARG A 69 6.52 8.41 -2.77
C ARG A 69 7.63 8.95 -3.67
N THR A 70 7.35 9.97 -4.48
CA THR A 70 8.36 10.60 -5.34
C THR A 70 9.46 11.25 -4.52
N LYS A 71 9.11 11.99 -3.45
CA LYS A 71 10.11 12.60 -2.56
C LYS A 71 11.05 11.56 -1.94
N LYS A 72 10.51 10.45 -1.39
CA LYS A 72 11.35 9.35 -0.88
C LYS A 72 12.29 8.81 -1.95
N GLN A 73 11.83 8.65 -3.18
CA GLN A 73 12.66 8.19 -4.29
C GLN A 73 13.80 9.16 -4.59
N TYR A 74 13.53 10.47 -4.60
CA TYR A 74 14.57 11.50 -4.74
C TYR A 74 15.55 11.49 -3.55
N ASP A 75 15.05 11.38 -2.33
CA ASP A 75 15.87 11.34 -1.11
C ASP A 75 16.83 10.14 -1.16
N TYR A 76 16.35 8.95 -1.55
CA TYR A 76 17.20 7.78 -1.76
C TYR A 76 18.26 8.01 -2.86
N LEU A 77 17.87 8.59 -3.99
CA LEU A 77 18.81 8.88 -5.07
C LEU A 77 19.87 9.92 -4.66
N ALA A 78 19.52 10.88 -3.82
CA ALA A 78 20.45 11.86 -3.29
C ALA A 78 21.39 11.26 -2.25
N GLU A 79 20.89 10.38 -1.36
CA GLU A 79 21.68 9.70 -0.33
C GLU A 79 22.66 8.67 -0.91
N TYR A 80 22.23 7.91 -1.92
CA TYR A 80 23.04 6.87 -2.57
C TYR A 80 23.66 7.31 -3.90
N GLY A 81 23.54 8.58 -4.28
CA GLY A 81 24.05 9.12 -5.55
C GLY A 81 25.57 8.97 -5.72
N TRP A 82 26.31 8.83 -4.62
CA TRP A 82 27.75 8.53 -4.64
C TRP A 82 28.06 7.07 -5.01
N VAL A 83 27.18 6.11 -4.68
CA VAL A 83 27.31 4.69 -5.09
C VAL A 83 27.13 4.57 -6.60
N LEU A 84 26.24 5.38 -7.18
CA LEU A 84 25.99 5.46 -8.62
C LEU A 84 27.15 6.06 -9.43
N SER A 85 28.19 6.60 -8.78
CA SER A 85 29.43 7.03 -9.46
C SER A 85 30.35 5.85 -9.84
N ASP A 86 30.08 4.65 -9.30
CA ASP A 86 30.74 3.41 -9.68
C ASP A 86 29.91 2.69 -10.76
N THR A 87 30.38 2.78 -12.01
CA THR A 87 29.65 2.35 -13.23
C THR A 87 29.39 0.85 -13.29
N SER A 88 30.08 0.05 -12.48
CA SER A 88 29.90 -1.40 -12.39
C SER A 88 28.60 -1.81 -11.67
N SER A 89 28.06 -0.95 -10.81
CA SER A 89 26.82 -1.20 -10.04
C SER A 89 25.56 -0.66 -10.73
N LEU A 90 25.71 0.34 -11.61
CA LEU A 90 24.62 1.03 -12.30
C LEU A 90 23.76 0.12 -13.18
N THR A 91 24.34 -0.94 -13.75
CA THR A 91 23.61 -1.91 -14.57
C THR A 91 22.59 -2.69 -13.76
N THR A 92 22.81 -2.90 -12.45
CA THR A 92 21.83 -3.59 -11.58
C THR A 92 20.69 -2.68 -11.13
N PHE A 93 20.98 -1.39 -10.90
CA PHE A 93 19.98 -0.39 -10.50
C PHE A 93 19.05 0.03 -11.63
N PHE A 94 19.58 0.12 -12.86
CA PHE A 94 18.85 0.50 -14.06
C PHE A 94 18.54 -0.68 -14.97
N ASP A 95 18.69 -1.94 -14.52
CA ASP A 95 18.22 -3.08 -15.30
C ASP A 95 16.69 -2.99 -15.41
N PRO A 96 16.13 -2.62 -16.58
CA PRO A 96 14.67 -2.65 -16.77
C PRO A 96 14.11 -4.08 -16.67
N GLY A 97 14.98 -5.09 -16.58
CA GLY A 97 14.69 -6.50 -16.35
C GLY A 97 14.41 -6.88 -14.88
N VAL A 98 14.84 -6.10 -13.87
CA VAL A 98 14.43 -6.34 -12.47
C VAL A 98 13.03 -5.77 -12.26
N LYS A 99 12.05 -6.44 -12.86
CA LYS A 99 10.66 -6.26 -12.46
C LYS A 99 10.58 -6.70 -11.01
N ALA A 100 10.24 -5.77 -10.10
CA ALA A 100 9.77 -6.13 -8.76
C ALA A 100 8.84 -7.32 -8.93
N ASN A 101 9.17 -8.47 -8.31
CA ASN A 101 8.54 -9.76 -8.56
C ASN A 101 7.05 -9.67 -8.22
N ARG A 102 6.27 -9.11 -9.15
CA ARG A 102 4.83 -9.05 -9.09
C ARG A 102 4.47 -10.45 -9.49
N TYR A 103 4.13 -11.25 -8.49
CA TYR A 103 3.50 -12.53 -8.73
C TYR A 103 2.36 -12.30 -9.75
N THR A 104 2.57 -12.79 -10.97
CA THR A 104 1.58 -12.87 -12.03
C THR A 104 1.04 -14.29 -11.97
N ALA A 105 -0.23 -14.48 -11.63
CA ALA A 105 -0.80 -15.82 -11.79
C ALA A 105 -0.63 -16.25 -13.24
N ASP A 106 -0.02 -17.40 -13.39
CA ASP A 106 -0.18 -18.20 -14.57
C ASP A 106 -1.45 -19.05 -14.37
N PRO A 107 -2.55 -18.78 -15.09
CA PRO A 107 -3.78 -19.57 -14.97
C PRO A 107 -3.57 -21.05 -15.32
N ALA A 108 -2.47 -21.42 -15.98
CA ALA A 108 -2.13 -22.80 -16.29
C ALA A 108 -1.68 -23.63 -15.06
N ASN A 109 -1.23 -22.99 -13.97
CA ASN A 109 -0.75 -23.67 -12.75
C ASN A 109 -1.83 -23.83 -11.64
N LEU A 110 -3.07 -23.42 -11.92
CA LEU A 110 -4.18 -23.54 -10.98
C LEU A 110 -4.84 -24.92 -11.08
N GLU A 111 -4.20 -25.91 -10.46
CA GLU A 111 -4.68 -27.30 -10.46
C GLU A 111 -5.94 -27.55 -9.60
N SER A 112 -6.37 -26.58 -8.78
CA SER A 112 -7.54 -26.73 -7.90
C SER A 112 -8.34 -25.44 -7.74
N GLU A 113 -9.66 -25.56 -7.62
CA GLU A 113 -10.58 -24.42 -7.40
C GLU A 113 -10.24 -23.64 -6.12
N LEU A 114 -9.70 -24.32 -5.11
CA LEU A 114 -9.23 -23.70 -3.87
C LEU A 114 -8.04 -22.76 -4.08
N LYS A 115 -7.08 -23.14 -4.94
CA LYS A 115 -5.96 -22.25 -5.31
C LYS A 115 -6.49 -20.98 -6.00
N LEU A 116 -7.51 -21.11 -6.85
CA LEU A 116 -8.13 -19.96 -7.52
C LEU A 116 -8.77 -18.99 -6.53
N ILE A 117 -9.58 -19.48 -5.60
CA ILE A 117 -10.29 -18.65 -4.63
C ILE A 117 -9.29 -17.91 -3.74
N VAL A 118 -8.32 -18.63 -3.17
CA VAL A 118 -7.29 -18.02 -2.32
C VAL A 118 -6.49 -16.98 -3.10
N TYR A 119 -6.16 -17.28 -4.36
CA TYR A 119 -5.46 -16.34 -5.22
C TYR A 119 -6.25 -15.07 -5.51
N LEU A 120 -7.54 -15.19 -5.83
CA LEU A 120 -8.41 -14.04 -6.06
C LEU A 120 -8.58 -13.19 -4.79
N CYS A 121 -8.71 -13.83 -3.62
CA CYS A 121 -8.68 -13.14 -2.34
C CYS A 121 -7.37 -12.37 -2.15
N TYR A 122 -6.25 -12.97 -2.53
CA TYR A 122 -4.94 -12.37 -2.39
C TYR A 122 -4.70 -11.19 -3.33
N LEU A 123 -5.09 -11.33 -4.60
CA LEU A 123 -5.08 -10.27 -5.59
C LEU A 123 -5.99 -9.12 -5.17
N GLY A 124 -7.20 -9.43 -4.71
CA GLY A 124 -8.14 -8.45 -4.19
C GLY A 124 -7.52 -7.67 -3.03
N TYR A 125 -6.95 -8.37 -2.06
CA TYR A 125 -6.22 -7.73 -0.96
C TYR A 125 -5.07 -6.84 -1.47
N LYS A 126 -4.24 -7.33 -2.39
CA LYS A 126 -3.10 -6.59 -2.93
C LYS A 126 -3.51 -5.32 -3.68
N GLU A 127 -4.52 -5.41 -4.53
CA GLU A 127 -4.90 -4.30 -5.40
C GLU A 127 -5.76 -3.27 -4.66
N PHE A 128 -6.66 -3.71 -3.78
CA PHE A 128 -7.57 -2.79 -3.07
C PHE A 128 -6.98 -2.25 -1.77
N ILE A 129 -6.23 -3.05 -1.02
CA ILE A 129 -5.69 -2.68 0.30
C ILE A 129 -4.21 -2.32 0.20
N SER A 130 -3.37 -3.21 -0.34
CA SER A 130 -1.92 -3.00 -0.36
C SER A 130 -1.44 -1.89 -1.30
N SER A 131 -2.15 -1.59 -2.39
CA SER A 131 -1.79 -0.47 -3.30
C SER A 131 -1.77 0.89 -2.60
N GLN A 132 -2.40 0.96 -1.43
CA GLN A 132 -2.70 2.17 -0.72
C GLN A 132 -1.88 2.38 0.55
N ASP A 133 -1.33 1.31 1.10
CA ASP A 133 -0.36 1.43 2.16
C ASP A 133 0.95 2.00 1.60
N VAL A 134 1.65 2.73 2.46
CA VAL A 134 3.08 2.99 2.26
C VAL A 134 3.78 1.63 2.24
N ASP A 135 5.02 1.55 1.75
CA ASP A 135 5.81 0.32 1.81
C ASP A 135 5.97 -0.16 3.28
N ALA A 136 4.99 -0.92 3.76
CA ALA A 136 4.73 -1.20 5.17
C ALA A 136 5.32 -2.55 5.58
N CYS A 137 5.49 -3.45 4.60
CA CYS A 137 6.19 -4.69 4.81
C CYS A 137 7.65 -4.39 5.13
N VAL A 138 8.08 -4.80 6.32
CA VAL A 138 9.47 -4.67 6.77
C VAL A 138 10.34 -5.79 6.17
N PHE A 139 9.71 -6.85 5.65
CA PHE A 139 10.37 -7.95 4.98
C PHE A 139 10.34 -7.82 3.44
N TYR A 140 11.38 -8.35 2.80
CA TYR A 140 11.46 -8.61 1.37
C TYR A 140 11.59 -10.13 1.12
N PRO A 141 10.81 -10.72 0.20
CA PRO A 141 9.72 -10.10 -0.56
C PRO A 141 8.52 -9.75 0.37
N SER A 142 7.52 -9.01 -0.13
CA SER A 142 6.39 -8.58 0.73
C SER A 142 5.59 -9.79 1.26
N CYS A 143 4.95 -9.66 2.43
CA CYS A 143 4.18 -10.76 3.05
C CYS A 143 3.13 -11.31 2.10
N SER A 144 2.41 -10.37 1.49
CA SER A 144 2.34 -10.21 0.04
C SER A 144 2.60 -11.44 -0.88
N THR A 145 3.61 -11.19 -1.69
CA THR A 145 4.27 -12.15 -2.57
C THR A 145 4.74 -13.43 -1.87
N TYR A 146 5.16 -13.37 -0.61
CA TYR A 146 5.60 -14.56 0.14
C TYR A 146 4.48 -15.57 0.31
N ALA A 147 3.31 -15.16 0.79
CA ALA A 147 2.17 -16.06 0.97
C ALA A 147 1.78 -16.74 -0.35
N MET A 148 1.81 -15.99 -1.46
CA MET A 148 1.57 -16.55 -2.78
C MET A 148 2.63 -17.56 -3.20
N GLU A 149 3.91 -17.25 -3.00
CA GLU A 149 5.00 -18.16 -3.31
C GLU A 149 4.93 -19.43 -2.45
N ALA A 150 4.52 -19.32 -1.19
CA ALA A 150 4.37 -20.45 -0.27
C ALA A 150 3.23 -21.36 -0.71
N ILE A 151 2.08 -20.78 -1.05
CA ILE A 151 0.92 -21.53 -1.57
C ILE A 151 1.29 -22.34 -2.81
N ASN A 152 2.17 -21.81 -3.67
CA ASN A 152 2.62 -22.52 -4.87
C ASN A 152 3.65 -23.61 -4.58
N LYS A 153 4.61 -23.39 -3.66
CA LYS A 153 5.67 -24.36 -3.38
C LYS A 153 5.24 -25.50 -2.45
N ILE A 154 4.57 -25.17 -1.34
CA ILE A 154 4.29 -26.12 -0.25
C ILE A 154 2.80 -26.50 -0.13
N GLY A 155 1.91 -25.83 -0.88
CA GLY A 155 0.48 -26.12 -0.96
C GLY A 155 -0.40 -25.08 -0.27
N VAL A 156 -1.72 -25.13 -0.52
CA VAL A 156 -2.66 -24.08 -0.08
C VAL A 156 -2.69 -23.93 1.42
N ILE A 157 -2.92 -25.02 2.17
CA ILE A 157 -3.15 -24.93 3.63
C ILE A 157 -1.86 -24.50 4.35
N THR A 158 -0.77 -25.21 4.12
CA THR A 158 0.56 -24.93 4.70
C THR A 158 1.09 -23.57 4.28
N GLY A 159 1.00 -23.22 3.00
CA GLY A 159 1.42 -21.92 2.49
C GLY A 159 0.60 -20.75 3.03
N THR A 160 -0.70 -20.96 3.28
CA THR A 160 -1.53 -19.93 3.92
C THR A 160 -1.14 -19.74 5.39
N LEU A 161 -0.84 -20.82 6.11
CA LEU A 161 -0.37 -20.76 7.50
C LEU A 161 0.99 -20.04 7.60
N ASP A 162 1.95 -20.36 6.74
CA ASP A 162 3.26 -19.70 6.71
C ASP A 162 3.13 -18.20 6.34
N GLY A 163 2.23 -17.89 5.40
CA GLY A 163 1.92 -16.51 5.05
C GLY A 163 1.31 -15.71 6.21
N LEU A 164 0.40 -16.33 6.98
CA LEU A 164 -0.22 -15.73 8.16
C LEU A 164 0.79 -15.52 9.30
N ASP A 165 1.64 -16.52 9.56
CA ASP A 165 2.70 -16.43 10.55
C ASP A 165 3.69 -15.31 10.20
N ARG A 166 4.08 -15.18 8.94
CA ARG A 166 4.90 -14.05 8.47
C ARG A 166 4.19 -12.71 8.62
N LEU A 167 2.88 -12.64 8.36
CA LEU A 167 2.11 -11.41 8.54
C LEU A 167 2.09 -10.96 10.01
N LEU A 168 1.97 -11.90 10.95
CA LEU A 168 2.03 -11.62 12.39
C LEU A 168 3.42 -11.13 12.82
N ARG A 169 4.50 -11.66 12.24
CA ARG A 169 5.88 -11.17 12.46
C ARG A 169 6.16 -9.84 11.77
N CYS A 170 5.38 -9.50 10.74
CA CYS A 170 5.53 -8.28 9.96
C CYS A 170 4.88 -7.07 10.66
N HIS A 171 5.46 -6.66 11.78
CA HIS A 171 5.16 -5.35 12.38
C HIS A 171 6.45 -4.61 12.76
N HIS A 172 6.38 -3.28 12.86
CA HIS A 172 7.56 -2.46 13.14
C HIS A 172 8.15 -2.77 14.53
N PHE A 173 7.29 -3.16 15.48
CA PHE A 173 7.64 -3.45 16.88
C PHE A 173 8.18 -4.87 17.19
N VAL A 174 8.27 -5.82 16.23
CA VAL A 174 8.91 -7.14 16.49
C VAL A 174 10.41 -6.96 16.46
N GLY A 175 11.13 -7.61 17.38
CA GLY A 175 12.59 -7.73 17.32
C GLY A 175 13.03 -8.63 16.16
N LYS A 176 13.65 -8.04 15.12
CA LYS A 176 14.03 -8.73 13.87
C LYS A 176 15.48 -9.21 13.84
N ARG A 177 16.04 -9.52 15.00
CA ARG A 177 17.46 -9.88 15.14
C ARG A 177 17.85 -11.18 14.42
N GLU A 178 16.86 -11.99 14.06
CA GLU A 178 17.04 -13.31 13.46
C GLU A 178 17.16 -13.29 11.92
N TYR A 179 16.82 -12.17 11.27
CA TYR A 179 16.78 -12.08 9.81
C TYR A 179 17.92 -11.21 9.26
N PRO A 180 18.54 -11.59 8.13
CA PRO A 180 19.52 -10.74 7.47
C PRO A 180 18.86 -9.43 7.02
N PHE A 181 19.49 -8.31 7.37
CA PHE A 181 19.05 -6.98 6.96
C PHE A 181 19.81 -6.55 5.71
N ASP A 182 19.06 -6.16 4.68
CA ASP A 182 19.64 -5.60 3.46
C ASP A 182 19.61 -4.07 3.54
N PRO A 183 20.79 -3.41 3.64
CA PRO A 183 20.90 -1.97 3.79
C PRO A 183 20.54 -1.20 2.51
N ILE A 184 20.46 -1.86 1.35
CA ILE A 184 20.14 -1.23 0.07
C ILE A 184 18.63 -1.05 -0.06
N ILE A 185 17.86 -2.11 0.22
CA ILE A 185 16.39 -2.08 0.18
C ILE A 185 15.76 -1.62 1.50
N ASN A 186 16.57 -1.47 2.56
CA ASN A 186 16.14 -1.11 3.92
C ASN A 186 15.04 -2.06 4.46
N LYS A 187 15.21 -3.36 4.22
CA LYS A 187 14.28 -4.42 4.60
C LYS A 187 15.02 -5.66 5.06
N PHE A 188 14.33 -6.47 5.85
CA PHE A 188 14.81 -7.79 6.26
C PHE A 188 14.49 -8.82 5.18
N TYR A 189 15.41 -9.73 4.90
CA TYR A 189 15.17 -10.83 3.98
C TYR A 189 14.72 -12.06 4.75
N ASP A 190 13.61 -12.66 4.31
CA ASP A 190 13.09 -13.90 4.88
C ASP A 190 12.82 -14.89 3.73
N PRO A 191 13.63 -15.96 3.61
CA PRO A 191 13.54 -16.94 2.54
C PRO A 191 12.30 -17.82 2.68
N LEU A 192 11.90 -18.44 1.57
CA LEU A 192 10.75 -19.34 1.47
C LEU A 192 11.20 -20.75 1.11
#